data_AF-A0A960G4D4-F1
#
_entry.id   AF-A0A960G4D4-F1
#
_cell.length_a   1.000
_cell.length_b   1.000
_cell.length_c   1.000
_cell.angle_alpha   90.00
_cell.angle_beta   90.00
_cell.angle_gamma   90.00
#
_symmetry.space_group_name_H-M   'P 1'
#
loop_
_entity.id
_entity.type
_entity.pdbx_description
1 polymer ?
#
loop_
_entity_poly.entity_id
_entity_poly.type
_entity_poly.pdbx_seq_one_letter_code
_entity_poly.pdbx_strand_id
1 'polypeptide(L)'
;MAHLSNRVAVVMSGAALLMSIGFTGGPVIARAIVPNADKVDGLHAVKAKATTDQRKGKLVATNPRTGAFRANVVPTDATFPDRLPSGVTLRGMWGIDDTSTGSGDYGGPIDFGIGLPSAPTYEVVPSTPTANCPGSFEQPEAAPGYVCLYINFSAGLGLVLAETFPWGITWHANTNAAAGGDVFLRGSYAVTAE
;
A
#
# COMPACT_ATOMS: atom_id res chain seq x y z
N MET A 1 -39.48 10.25 11.52
CA MET A 1 -38.46 10.29 12.58
C MET A 1 -38.48 8.99 13.35
N ALA A 2 -37.63 8.04 12.97
CA ALA A 2 -37.51 6.76 13.66
C ALA A 2 -36.32 6.83 14.65
N HIS A 3 -36.62 6.80 15.94
CA HIS A 3 -35.62 6.68 16.99
C HIS A 3 -34.97 5.29 16.92
N LEU A 4 -33.80 5.19 16.27
CA LEU A 4 -32.93 4.02 16.37
C LEU A 4 -32.34 4.00 17.79
N SER A 5 -32.82 3.05 18.60
CA SER A 5 -32.43 2.84 19.98
C SER A 5 -30.94 2.47 20.11
N ASN A 6 -30.26 3.00 21.13
CA ASN A 6 -28.87 2.69 21.52
C ASN A 6 -28.55 1.18 21.60
N ARG A 7 -29.56 0.30 21.65
CA ARG A 7 -29.39 -1.15 21.64
C ARG A 7 -28.96 -1.70 20.27
N VAL A 8 -29.32 -1.07 19.16
CA VAL A 8 -28.91 -1.52 17.81
C VAL A 8 -27.44 -1.20 17.55
N ALA A 9 -26.95 -0.06 18.04
CA ALA A 9 -25.53 0.30 17.97
C ALA A 9 -24.64 -0.64 18.82
N VAL A 10 -25.11 -1.06 20.00
CA VAL A 10 -24.35 -2.00 20.85
C VAL A 10 -24.31 -3.42 20.26
N VAL A 11 -25.38 -3.86 19.59
CA VAL A 11 -25.40 -5.17 18.91
C VAL A 11 -24.52 -5.18 17.65
N MET A 12 -24.47 -4.09 16.89
CA MET A 12 -23.57 -3.97 15.74
C MET A 12 -22.09 -3.87 16.14
N SER A 13 -21.78 -3.16 17.24
CA SER A 13 -20.42 -3.14 17.80
C SER A 13 -20.01 -4.49 18.40
N GLY A 14 -20.96 -5.24 18.97
CA GLY A 14 -20.72 -6.62 19.44
C GLY A 14 -20.46 -7.61 18.30
N ALA A 15 -21.12 -7.47 17.15
CA ALA A 15 -20.88 -8.29 15.97
C ALA A 15 -19.52 -7.97 15.31
N ALA A 16 -19.13 -6.69 15.23
CA ALA A 16 -17.80 -6.29 14.76
C ALA A 16 -16.67 -6.73 15.71
N LEU A 17 -16.95 -6.75 17.03
CA LEU A 17 -16.02 -7.29 18.01
C LEU A 17 -15.94 -8.82 17.93
N LEU A 18 -17.05 -9.53 17.70
CA LEU A 18 -17.01 -10.99 17.49
C LEU A 18 -16.34 -11.39 16.16
N MET A 19 -16.39 -10.55 15.13
CA MET A 19 -15.60 -10.75 13.91
C MET A 19 -14.09 -10.48 14.13
N SER A 20 -13.71 -9.71 15.15
CA SER A 20 -12.29 -9.46 15.48
C SER A 20 -11.73 -10.37 16.56
N ILE A 21 -12.55 -11.01 17.40
CA ILE A 21 -12.09 -11.96 18.45
C ILE A 21 -12.39 -13.44 18.09
N GLY A 22 -13.14 -13.71 17.01
CA GLY A 22 -13.61 -15.05 16.64
C GLY A 22 -12.75 -15.85 15.66
N PHE A 23 -11.66 -15.30 15.12
CA PHE A 23 -10.77 -16.06 14.23
C PHE A 23 -9.72 -16.85 15.02
N THR A 24 -10.05 -18.09 15.36
CA THR A 24 -9.08 -19.16 15.66
C THR A 24 -8.18 -19.52 14.47
N GLY A 25 -8.18 -18.71 13.39
CA GLY A 25 -7.34 -18.84 12.19
C GLY A 25 -6.40 -17.67 11.92
N GLY A 26 -6.19 -16.74 12.85
CA GLY A 26 -5.31 -15.57 12.68
C GLY A 26 -3.91 -15.86 12.06
N PRO A 27 -3.22 -16.96 12.44
CA PRO A 27 -1.94 -17.32 11.80
C PRO A 27 -2.07 -17.79 10.35
N VAL A 28 -3.22 -18.34 9.97
CA VAL A 28 -3.45 -18.92 8.63
C VAL A 28 -3.70 -17.83 7.60
N ILE A 29 -4.47 -16.80 7.95
CA ILE A 29 -4.73 -15.67 7.05
C ILE A 29 -3.49 -14.79 6.91
N ALA A 30 -2.74 -14.56 7.99
CA ALA A 30 -1.47 -13.82 7.92
C ALA A 30 -0.44 -14.50 6.99
N ARG A 31 -0.38 -15.84 7.01
CA ARG A 31 0.47 -16.64 6.10
C ARG A 31 0.02 -16.62 4.64
N ALA A 32 -1.27 -16.38 4.38
CA ALA A 32 -1.81 -16.31 3.03
C ALA A 32 -1.58 -14.95 2.35
N ILE A 33 -1.40 -13.88 3.14
CA ILE A 33 -1.23 -12.50 2.63
C ILE A 33 0.25 -12.12 2.53
N VAL A 34 1.10 -12.58 3.46
CA VAL A 34 2.55 -12.34 3.41
C VAL A 34 3.29 -13.62 3.82
N PRO A 35 4.11 -14.22 2.92
CA PRO A 35 5.00 -15.31 3.31
C PRO A 35 5.86 -14.89 4.50
N ASN A 36 5.88 -15.68 5.58
CA ASN A 36 6.63 -15.42 6.81
C ASN A 36 6.08 -14.32 7.74
N ALA A 37 4.79 -13.93 7.65
CA ALA A 37 4.18 -12.99 8.61
C ALA A 37 4.30 -13.43 10.09
N ASP A 38 4.53 -14.71 10.36
CA ASP A 38 4.74 -15.29 11.69
C ASP A 38 6.22 -15.44 12.10
N LYS A 39 7.12 -14.80 11.35
CA LYS A 39 8.57 -14.82 11.58
C LYS A 39 9.14 -13.40 11.53
N VAL A 40 10.14 -13.13 12.35
CA VAL A 40 11.06 -11.97 12.15
C VAL A 40 12.42 -12.57 11.84
N ASP A 41 13.08 -12.08 10.79
CA ASP A 41 14.36 -12.62 10.27
C ASP A 41 14.35 -14.12 9.99
N GLY A 42 13.21 -14.67 9.54
CA GLY A 42 13.05 -16.10 9.24
C GLY A 42 12.88 -17.01 10.47
N LEU A 43 12.75 -16.44 11.66
CA LEU A 43 12.61 -17.18 12.92
C LEU A 43 11.19 -17.03 13.52
N HIS A 44 10.57 -18.13 13.93
CA HIS A 44 9.29 -18.12 14.64
C HIS A 44 9.46 -17.58 16.07
N ALA A 45 8.49 -16.82 16.59
CA ALA A 45 8.52 -16.39 17.99
C ALA A 45 8.05 -17.49 18.95
N VAL A 46 8.63 -17.55 20.15
CA VAL A 46 8.19 -18.42 21.26
C VAL A 46 8.02 -17.65 22.55
N LYS A 47 7.12 -18.15 23.41
CA LYS A 47 6.86 -17.60 24.74
C LYS A 47 8.13 -17.69 25.60
N ALA A 48 8.33 -16.73 26.50
CA ALA A 48 9.45 -16.67 27.44
C ALA A 48 9.67 -17.97 28.26
N LYS A 49 8.62 -18.77 28.46
CA LYS A 49 8.63 -20.04 29.21
C LYS A 49 8.97 -21.28 28.35
N ALA A 50 9.24 -21.13 27.06
CA ALA A 50 9.61 -22.25 26.18
C ALA A 50 10.89 -22.96 26.67
N THR A 51 11.02 -24.27 26.44
CA THR A 51 12.24 -25.03 26.76
C THR A 51 13.40 -24.64 25.84
N THR A 52 14.64 -24.98 26.19
CA THR A 52 15.84 -24.64 25.39
C THR A 52 15.75 -25.16 23.95
N ASP A 53 15.23 -26.38 23.76
CA ASP A 53 15.03 -26.97 22.44
C ASP A 53 13.97 -26.21 21.62
N GLN A 54 12.91 -25.74 22.27
CA GLN A 54 11.87 -24.93 21.64
C GLN A 54 12.35 -23.53 21.26
N ARG A 55 13.45 -23.03 21.87
CA ARG A 55 14.03 -21.71 21.58
C ARG A 55 15.05 -21.72 20.45
N LYS A 56 15.59 -22.89 20.07
CA LYS A 56 16.63 -22.99 19.05
C LYS A 56 16.12 -22.46 17.71
N GLY A 57 16.77 -21.42 17.17
CA GLY A 57 16.37 -20.78 15.91
C GLY A 57 15.02 -20.05 15.98
N LYS A 58 14.66 -19.52 17.15
CA LYS A 58 13.38 -18.82 17.38
C LYS A 58 13.58 -17.54 18.18
N LEU A 59 12.75 -16.53 17.94
CA LEU A 59 12.77 -15.29 18.71
C LEU A 59 12.12 -15.54 20.06
N VAL A 60 12.79 -15.19 21.14
CA VAL A 60 12.28 -15.41 22.50
C VAL A 60 11.98 -14.06 23.13
N ALA A 61 10.71 -13.82 23.48
CA ALA A 61 10.36 -12.68 24.33
C ALA A 61 11.08 -12.85 25.67
N THR A 62 11.95 -11.92 26.03
CA THR A 62 12.75 -12.04 27.26
C THR A 62 12.06 -11.50 28.49
N ASN A 63 11.07 -10.63 28.33
CA ASN A 63 10.24 -10.20 29.44
C ASN A 63 8.89 -10.94 29.42
N PRO A 64 8.63 -11.87 30.36
CA PRO A 64 7.40 -12.64 30.40
C PRO A 64 6.17 -11.82 30.83
N ARG A 65 6.33 -10.62 31.42
CA ARG A 65 5.22 -9.75 31.81
C ARG A 65 4.80 -8.79 30.71
N THR A 66 5.75 -8.26 29.94
CA THR A 66 5.47 -7.26 28.90
C THR A 66 5.46 -7.83 27.49
N GLY A 67 5.93 -9.07 27.29
CA GLY A 67 6.11 -9.66 25.96
C GLY A 67 7.26 -9.03 25.16
N ALA A 68 8.04 -8.13 25.77
CA ALA A 68 9.13 -7.45 25.09
C ALA A 68 10.28 -8.42 24.77
N PHE A 69 10.79 -8.29 23.55
CA PHE A 69 12.05 -8.88 23.12
C PHE A 69 13.25 -8.29 23.90
N ARG A 70 14.46 -8.86 23.73
CA ARG A 70 15.67 -8.22 24.27
C ARG A 70 15.79 -6.84 23.62
N ALA A 71 16.33 -5.86 24.36
CA ALA A 71 16.97 -4.73 23.70
C ALA A 71 17.94 -5.31 22.63
N ASN A 72 17.88 -4.78 21.40
CA ASN A 72 18.63 -5.25 20.22
C ASN A 72 18.00 -6.39 19.37
N VAL A 73 16.69 -6.69 19.51
CA VAL A 73 16.00 -7.57 18.54
C VAL A 73 15.71 -6.86 17.21
N VAL A 74 15.45 -5.55 17.25
CA VAL A 74 15.80 -4.71 16.10
C VAL A 74 17.28 -4.38 16.31
N PRO A 75 18.17 -4.74 15.38
CA PRO A 75 19.58 -4.38 15.49
C PRO A 75 19.68 -2.88 15.80
N THR A 76 20.53 -2.49 16.75
CA THR A 76 20.69 -1.07 17.12
C THR A 76 21.24 -0.22 15.98
N ASP A 77 21.75 -0.89 14.94
CA ASP A 77 22.25 -0.40 13.66
C ASP A 77 21.26 -0.61 12.50
N ALA A 78 20.02 -1.06 12.77
CA ALA A 78 19.00 -1.15 11.74
C ALA A 78 18.66 0.25 11.22
N THR A 79 19.04 0.52 9.98
CA THR A 79 18.72 1.76 9.27
C THR A 79 17.56 1.53 8.32
N PHE A 80 16.77 2.59 8.09
CA PHE A 80 15.88 2.60 6.94
C PHE A 80 16.74 2.51 5.68
N PRO A 81 16.41 1.65 4.70
CA PRO A 81 17.25 1.48 3.53
C PRO A 81 17.23 2.77 2.68
N ASP A 82 18.39 3.12 2.12
CA ASP A 82 18.51 4.30 1.24
C ASP A 82 17.74 4.13 -0.09
N ARG A 83 17.43 2.88 -0.44
CA ARG A 83 16.75 2.46 -1.67
C ARG A 83 15.71 1.39 -1.39
N LEU A 84 14.62 1.41 -2.14
CA LEU A 84 13.61 0.36 -2.08
C LEU A 84 14.22 -0.97 -2.53
N PRO A 85 14.12 -2.04 -1.73
CA PRO A 85 14.65 -3.35 -2.13
C PRO A 85 13.95 -3.89 -3.39
N SER A 86 14.70 -4.56 -4.26
CA SER A 86 14.20 -5.25 -5.45
C SER A 86 12.99 -6.14 -5.13
N GLY A 87 11.97 -6.10 -5.99
CA GLY A 87 10.74 -6.86 -5.86
C GLY A 87 9.74 -6.32 -4.83
N VAL A 88 10.08 -5.27 -4.07
CA VAL A 88 9.11 -4.61 -3.18
C VAL A 88 8.23 -3.66 -3.98
N THR A 89 6.91 -3.76 -3.78
CA THR A 89 5.92 -2.90 -4.41
C THR A 89 5.40 -1.84 -3.43
N LEU A 90 5.51 -0.56 -3.81
CA LEU A 90 4.79 0.54 -3.17
C LEU A 90 3.45 0.75 -3.85
N ARG A 91 2.45 1.19 -3.07
CA ARG A 91 1.09 1.46 -3.56
C ARG A 91 0.58 2.76 -2.95
N GLY A 92 -0.25 3.46 -3.70
CA GLY A 92 -0.87 4.68 -3.19
C GLY A 92 -2.01 5.18 -4.06
N MET A 93 -2.54 6.35 -3.69
CA MET A 93 -3.55 7.06 -4.45
C MET A 93 -2.96 8.34 -5.04
N TRP A 94 -3.54 8.77 -6.14
CA TRP A 94 -3.19 10.03 -6.79
C TRP A 94 -4.44 10.64 -7.43
N GLY A 95 -4.38 11.94 -7.66
CA GLY A 95 -5.39 12.60 -8.47
C GLY A 95 -5.51 14.09 -8.23
N ILE A 96 -6.42 14.66 -9.01
CA ILE A 96 -6.84 16.06 -8.96
C ILE A 96 -8.35 16.13 -9.10
N ASP A 97 -8.91 17.19 -8.55
CA ASP A 97 -10.30 17.60 -8.72
C ASP A 97 -10.30 19.12 -8.70
N ASP A 98 -10.74 19.74 -9.78
CA ASP A 98 -10.69 21.17 -9.98
C ASP A 98 -11.78 21.64 -10.96
N THR A 99 -11.97 22.94 -11.05
CA THR A 99 -12.79 23.58 -12.08
C THR A 99 -11.92 24.08 -13.22
N SER A 100 -12.26 23.71 -14.45
CA SER A 100 -11.55 24.12 -15.65
C SER A 100 -11.61 25.65 -15.81
N THR A 101 -10.48 26.26 -16.15
CA THR A 101 -10.43 27.65 -16.60
C THR A 101 -10.46 27.78 -18.13
N GLY A 102 -10.68 26.67 -18.84
CA GLY A 102 -10.56 26.52 -20.29
C GLY A 102 -9.51 25.47 -20.66
N SER A 103 -9.04 25.50 -21.92
CA SER A 103 -7.95 24.63 -22.38
C SER A 103 -6.67 24.91 -21.60
N GLY A 104 -5.98 23.85 -21.17
CA GLY A 104 -4.75 23.98 -20.39
C GLY A 104 -4.12 22.64 -20.03
N ASP A 105 -3.06 22.70 -19.22
CA ASP A 105 -2.34 21.57 -18.66
C ASP A 105 -2.56 21.51 -17.14
N TYR A 106 -2.83 20.31 -16.65
CA TYR A 106 -2.98 19.98 -15.24
C TYR A 106 -1.95 18.92 -14.89
N GLY A 107 -1.39 18.95 -13.70
CA GLY A 107 -0.40 17.95 -13.34
C GLY A 107 0.00 18.00 -11.90
N GLY A 108 0.81 17.03 -11.51
CA GLY A 108 1.36 16.95 -10.17
C GLY A 108 2.47 15.92 -10.04
N PRO A 109 3.25 16.01 -8.96
CA PRO A 109 4.19 14.96 -8.60
C PRO A 109 3.50 13.82 -7.83
N ILE A 110 4.03 12.61 -7.98
CA ILE A 110 3.89 11.52 -7.01
C ILE A 110 5.28 11.24 -6.45
N ASP A 111 5.44 11.46 -5.15
CA ASP A 111 6.65 11.13 -4.40
C ASP A 111 6.51 9.72 -3.79
N PHE A 112 7.53 8.88 -3.94
CA PHE A 112 7.50 7.50 -3.43
C PHE A 112 7.92 7.39 -1.96
N GLY A 113 8.49 8.44 -1.38
CA GLY A 113 9.04 8.47 -0.01
C GLY A 113 10.37 7.73 0.14
N ILE A 114 10.83 7.05 -0.91
CA ILE A 114 12.08 6.27 -0.96
C ILE A 114 12.54 6.16 -2.43
N GLY A 115 13.85 6.18 -2.66
CA GLY A 115 14.40 6.03 -4.00
C GLY A 115 14.37 4.57 -4.48
N LEU A 116 14.00 4.34 -5.73
CA LEU A 116 14.15 3.07 -6.44
C LEU A 116 15.59 2.89 -6.92
N PRO A 117 16.02 1.64 -7.22
CA PRO A 117 17.34 1.38 -7.82
C PRO A 117 17.54 2.13 -9.15
N SER A 118 16.49 2.25 -9.96
CA SER A 118 16.46 2.96 -11.24
C SER A 118 15.10 3.64 -11.44
N ALA A 119 15.00 4.55 -12.43
CA ALA A 119 13.73 5.16 -12.78
C ALA A 119 12.80 4.11 -13.43
N PRO A 120 11.56 3.95 -12.96
CA PRO A 120 10.67 2.92 -13.49
C PRO A 120 10.10 3.34 -14.85
N THR A 121 9.76 2.36 -15.69
CA THR A 121 8.94 2.59 -16.88
C THR A 121 7.49 2.78 -16.45
N TYR A 122 6.81 3.81 -16.96
CA TYR A 122 5.41 4.03 -16.61
C TYR A 122 4.45 3.35 -17.58
N GLU A 123 3.27 3.00 -17.06
CA GLU A 123 2.14 2.57 -17.88
C GLU A 123 0.83 3.06 -17.27
N VAL A 124 -0.06 3.55 -18.13
CA VAL A 124 -1.39 4.03 -17.75
C VAL A 124 -2.41 2.96 -18.07
N VAL A 125 -3.17 2.52 -17.08
CA VAL A 125 -4.13 1.44 -17.18
C VAL A 125 -5.56 1.99 -17.02
N PRO A 126 -6.29 2.19 -18.12
CA PRO A 126 -7.65 2.75 -18.07
C PRO A 126 -8.74 1.72 -17.74
N SER A 127 -8.52 0.42 -17.99
CA SER A 127 -9.51 -0.62 -17.67
C SER A 127 -9.02 -2.06 -17.84
N THR A 128 -8.10 -2.32 -18.78
CA THR A 128 -7.63 -3.68 -19.09
C THR A 128 -6.24 -3.90 -18.50
N PRO A 129 -6.06 -4.91 -17.63
CA PRO A 129 -4.74 -5.27 -17.12
C PRO A 129 -3.78 -5.68 -18.23
N THR A 130 -2.50 -5.42 -18.02
CA THR A 130 -1.42 -5.79 -18.95
C THR A 130 -0.40 -6.69 -18.28
N ALA A 131 0.58 -7.17 -19.03
CA ALA A 131 1.66 -7.99 -18.46
C ALA A 131 2.48 -7.22 -17.41
N ASN A 132 2.67 -5.91 -17.61
CA ASN A 132 3.40 -5.05 -16.67
C ASN A 132 2.52 -4.56 -15.52
N CYS A 133 1.22 -4.42 -15.79
CA CYS A 133 0.23 -3.92 -14.84
C CYS A 133 -0.94 -4.91 -14.72
N PRO A 134 -0.73 -6.06 -14.07
CA PRO A 134 -1.73 -7.13 -14.01
C PRO A 134 -2.88 -6.85 -13.03
N GLY A 135 -2.75 -5.79 -12.22
CA GLY A 135 -3.69 -5.44 -11.17
C GLY A 135 -4.91 -4.67 -11.66
N SER A 136 -5.56 -4.00 -10.71
CA SER A 136 -6.73 -3.15 -10.90
C SER A 136 -6.59 -1.88 -10.08
N PHE A 137 -7.54 -0.95 -10.21
CA PHE A 137 -7.58 0.22 -9.35
C PHE A 137 -7.68 -0.17 -7.86
N GLU A 138 -8.52 -1.14 -7.49
CA GLU A 138 -8.72 -1.57 -6.10
C GLU A 138 -7.54 -2.41 -5.57
N GLN A 139 -6.86 -3.12 -6.46
CA GLN A 139 -5.71 -3.96 -6.14
C GLN A 139 -4.57 -3.66 -7.13
N PRO A 140 -3.87 -2.53 -6.96
CA PRO A 140 -2.86 -2.11 -7.91
C PRO A 140 -1.63 -2.99 -7.78
N GLU A 141 -1.11 -3.44 -8.91
CA GLU A 141 0.09 -4.27 -9.03
C GLU A 141 1.01 -3.71 -10.11
N ALA A 142 2.30 -4.02 -10.04
CA ALA A 142 3.27 -3.64 -11.05
C ALA A 142 4.36 -4.72 -11.16
N ALA A 143 4.76 -5.05 -12.37
CA ALA A 143 5.95 -5.84 -12.61
C ALA A 143 7.20 -5.07 -12.13
N PRO A 144 8.30 -5.77 -11.77
CA PRO A 144 9.56 -5.12 -11.40
C PRO A 144 10.04 -4.13 -12.47
N GLY A 145 10.45 -2.93 -12.05
CA GLY A 145 10.88 -1.85 -12.94
C GLY A 145 9.74 -1.02 -13.53
N TYR A 146 8.48 -1.29 -13.17
CA TYR A 146 7.32 -0.54 -13.68
C TYR A 146 6.61 0.27 -12.59
N VAL A 147 6.03 1.39 -13.01
CA VAL A 147 4.99 2.13 -12.28
C VAL A 147 3.70 2.12 -13.09
N CYS A 148 2.65 1.58 -12.50
CA CYS A 148 1.34 1.42 -13.10
C CYS A 148 0.37 2.43 -12.50
N LEU A 149 -0.21 3.29 -13.33
CA LEU A 149 -1.25 4.25 -12.95
C LEU A 149 -2.62 3.74 -13.37
N TYR A 150 -3.40 3.28 -12.40
CA TYR A 150 -4.75 2.78 -12.61
C TYR A 150 -5.75 3.92 -12.46
N ILE A 151 -6.43 4.27 -13.56
CA ILE A 151 -7.45 5.32 -13.55
C ILE A 151 -8.78 4.72 -13.10
N ASN A 152 -9.47 5.38 -12.17
CA ASN A 152 -10.82 4.98 -11.75
C ASN A 152 -11.87 5.99 -12.21
N PHE A 153 -11.62 7.27 -11.94
CA PHE A 153 -12.53 8.35 -12.27
C PHE A 153 -11.79 9.40 -13.09
N SER A 154 -12.36 9.78 -14.23
CA SER A 154 -11.88 10.91 -15.02
C SER A 154 -13.04 11.67 -15.66
N ALA A 155 -12.92 13.00 -15.71
CA ALA A 155 -13.78 13.87 -16.50
C ALA A 155 -12.96 15.07 -16.99
N GLY A 156 -13.10 15.39 -18.27
CA GLY A 156 -12.47 16.56 -18.88
C GLY A 156 -10.93 16.55 -18.95
N LEU A 157 -10.25 15.53 -18.42
CA LEU A 157 -8.78 15.38 -18.44
C LEU A 157 -8.35 14.13 -19.21
N GLY A 158 -7.36 14.29 -20.08
CA GLY A 158 -6.64 13.19 -20.74
C GLY A 158 -5.21 13.13 -20.20
N LEU A 159 -4.87 12.03 -19.51
CA LEU A 159 -3.54 11.85 -18.92
C LEU A 159 -2.45 11.76 -19.99
N VAL A 160 -1.38 12.53 -19.81
CA VAL A 160 -0.17 12.58 -20.62
C VAL A 160 1.02 12.54 -19.67
N LEU A 161 1.89 11.53 -19.76
CA LEU A 161 3.05 11.44 -18.87
C LEU A 161 4.32 11.85 -19.59
N ALA A 162 5.16 12.63 -18.90
CA ALA A 162 6.39 13.16 -19.47
C ALA A 162 7.66 12.65 -18.78
N GLU A 163 7.67 12.37 -17.46
CA GLU A 163 8.93 12.07 -16.76
C GLU A 163 8.79 11.10 -15.58
N THR A 164 9.78 10.22 -15.44
CA THR A 164 9.92 9.25 -14.35
C THR A 164 11.29 9.39 -13.70
N PHE A 165 11.33 9.36 -12.38
CA PHE A 165 12.54 9.46 -11.58
C PHE A 165 12.62 8.27 -10.63
N PRO A 166 13.82 7.92 -10.11
CA PRO A 166 13.93 6.90 -9.08
C PRO A 166 13.11 7.21 -7.82
N TRP A 167 12.85 8.47 -7.51
CA TRP A 167 12.14 8.89 -6.29
C TRP A 167 10.66 9.25 -6.52
N GLY A 168 10.16 9.20 -7.75
CA GLY A 168 8.80 9.62 -8.04
C GLY A 168 8.50 9.76 -9.53
N ILE A 169 7.33 10.28 -9.84
CA ILE A 169 6.92 10.63 -11.20
C ILE A 169 6.27 12.01 -11.25
N THR A 170 6.32 12.66 -12.40
CA THR A 170 5.47 13.82 -12.70
C THR A 170 4.45 13.41 -13.74
N TRP A 171 3.17 13.66 -13.45
CA TRP A 171 2.08 13.39 -14.36
C TRP A 171 1.49 14.70 -14.87
N HIS A 172 1.13 14.70 -16.14
CA HIS A 172 0.46 15.81 -16.80
C HIS A 172 -0.86 15.32 -17.38
N ALA A 173 -1.77 16.23 -17.68
CA ALA A 173 -3.05 15.92 -18.24
C ALA A 173 -3.57 17.16 -18.98
N ASN A 174 -3.89 16.97 -20.24
CA ASN A 174 -4.47 18.04 -21.03
C ASN A 174 -5.98 18.08 -20.82
N THR A 175 -6.54 19.29 -20.84
CA THR A 175 -7.99 19.50 -20.90
C THR A 175 -8.38 20.28 -22.15
N ASN A 176 -9.53 19.92 -22.71
CA ASN A 176 -10.29 20.75 -23.65
C ASN A 176 -11.65 21.16 -23.06
N ALA A 177 -11.82 21.03 -21.74
CA ALA A 177 -13.04 21.44 -21.07
C ALA A 177 -13.25 22.96 -21.21
N ALA A 178 -14.51 23.36 -21.30
CA ALA A 178 -14.86 24.77 -21.25
C ALA A 178 -14.61 25.33 -19.84
N ALA A 179 -14.33 26.63 -19.76
CA ALA A 179 -14.21 27.33 -18.49
C ALA A 179 -15.49 27.12 -17.64
N GLY A 180 -15.32 26.79 -16.37
CA GLY A 180 -16.39 26.43 -15.44
C GLY A 180 -16.80 24.96 -15.49
N GLY A 181 -16.24 24.14 -16.38
CA GLY A 181 -16.46 22.69 -16.42
C GLY A 181 -15.72 21.97 -15.30
N ASP A 182 -16.32 20.89 -14.78
CA ASP A 182 -15.68 20.02 -13.79
C ASP A 182 -14.57 19.19 -14.44
N VAL A 183 -13.37 19.18 -13.83
CA VAL A 183 -12.21 18.40 -14.30
C VAL A 183 -11.61 17.61 -13.15
N PHE A 184 -11.61 16.30 -13.29
CA PHE A 184 -10.97 15.43 -12.31
C PHE A 184 -10.29 14.26 -13.00
N LEU A 185 -9.23 13.78 -12.35
CA LEU A 185 -8.53 12.57 -12.73
C LEU A 185 -8.03 11.93 -11.44
N ARG A 186 -8.49 10.72 -11.13
CA ARG A 186 -8.16 10.05 -9.88
C ARG A 186 -7.90 8.57 -10.11
N GLY A 187 -6.96 8.05 -9.35
CA GLY A 187 -6.51 6.69 -9.52
C GLY A 187 -5.72 6.16 -8.33
N SER A 188 -5.26 4.94 -8.50
CA SER A 188 -4.26 4.31 -7.65
C SER A 188 -2.99 4.08 -8.45
N TYR A 189 -1.88 3.89 -7.75
CA TYR A 189 -0.63 3.49 -8.37
C TYR A 189 -0.04 2.28 -7.67
N ALA A 190 0.73 1.51 -8.43
CA ALA A 190 1.70 0.57 -7.90
C ALA A 190 3.05 0.79 -8.57
N VAL A 191 4.14 0.68 -7.83
CA VAL A 191 5.51 0.71 -8.38
C VAL A 191 6.34 -0.38 -7.72
N THR A 192 7.01 -1.20 -8.51
CA THR A 192 7.83 -2.31 -8.01
C THR A 192 9.29 -2.07 -8.39
N ALA A 193 10.20 -2.09 -7.41
CA ALA A 193 11.63 -1.99 -7.67
C ALA A 193 12.13 -3.19 -8.50
N GLU A 194 13.00 -2.93 -9.48
CA GLU A 194 13.73 -3.98 -10.21
C GLU A 194 14.82 -4.64 -9.35
#